data_AF-A0AAJ2JQW3-F1
#
_entry.id   AF-A0AAJ2JQW3-F1
#
_cell.length_a   1.000
_cell.length_b   1.000
_cell.length_c   1.000
_cell.angle_alpha   90.00
_cell.angle_beta   90.00
_cell.angle_gamma   90.00
#
_symmetry.space_group_name_H-M   'P 1'
#
loop_
_entity.id
_entity.type
_entity.pdbx_description
1 polymer ?
#
loop_
_entity_poly.entity_id
_entity_poly.type
_entity_poly.pdbx_seq_one_letter_code
_entity_poly.pdbx_strand_id
1 'polypeptide(L)'
;MVNYQNAISKINGIFERREEESLTPQTVDSILATLSTFELAQLHGDLNNQALNGIYNMINCLEIPTEAKEHVTYRYFLVLTEQHEQLNNALFLQIINEYKKTKYLALESLIVYLLKEDKVNENDLILLKDIGTPVIIKEIYAKMMRSKIEKNQMLTDEDVKQLLRYEKYKILECALDKNLVEYLALRLFHFPEEGERNKKHKKVLFLKATQLLNN
;
A
#
# COMPACT_ATOMS: atom_id res chain seq x y z
N MET A 1 6.69 22.42 -21.21
CA MET A 1 7.90 22.22 -20.37
C MET A 1 8.34 23.49 -19.63
N VAL A 2 8.66 24.61 -20.28
CA VAL A 2 9.05 25.86 -19.58
C VAL A 2 7.96 26.35 -18.60
N ASN A 3 6.68 26.26 -19.01
CA ASN A 3 5.57 26.68 -18.17
C ASN A 3 5.39 25.80 -16.91
N TYR A 4 5.47 24.48 -17.07
CA TYR A 4 5.40 23.52 -15.96
C TYR A 4 6.48 23.76 -14.90
N GLN A 5 7.75 23.82 -15.32
CA GLN A 5 8.87 24.04 -14.38
C GLN A 5 8.75 25.39 -13.65
N ASN A 6 8.27 26.43 -14.34
CA ASN A 6 8.01 27.71 -13.72
C ASN A 6 6.87 27.65 -12.68
N ALA A 7 5.79 26.92 -12.98
CA ALA A 7 4.67 26.74 -12.05
C ALA A 7 5.11 25.96 -10.80
N ILE A 8 5.84 24.84 -10.97
CA ILE A 8 6.39 24.04 -9.88
C ILE A 8 7.34 24.88 -9.01
N SER A 9 8.28 25.61 -9.63
CA SER A 9 9.22 26.46 -8.90
C SER A 9 8.51 27.54 -8.08
N LYS A 10 7.45 28.15 -8.63
CA LYS A 10 6.62 29.11 -7.91
C LYS A 10 5.91 28.48 -6.71
N ILE A 11 5.24 27.35 -6.91
CA ILE A 11 4.53 26.63 -5.84
C ILE A 11 5.51 26.25 -4.72
N ASN A 12 6.62 25.61 -5.07
CA ASN A 12 7.66 25.23 -4.12
C ASN A 12 8.20 26.44 -3.34
N GLY A 13 8.50 27.54 -4.03
CA GLY A 13 9.00 28.76 -3.39
C GLY A 13 7.99 29.42 -2.45
N ILE A 14 6.71 29.43 -2.80
CA ILE A 14 5.62 29.98 -1.97
C ILE A 14 5.52 29.22 -0.64
N PHE A 15 5.54 27.88 -0.68
CA PHE A 15 5.45 27.07 0.54
C PHE A 15 6.75 26.96 1.33
N GLU A 16 7.92 27.16 0.70
CA GLU A 16 9.22 27.21 1.41
C GLU A 16 9.37 28.46 2.27
N ARG A 17 8.94 29.61 1.77
CA ARG A 17 9.16 30.91 2.44
C ARG A 17 8.22 31.18 3.61
N ARG A 18 7.16 30.36 3.78
CA ARG A 18 6.10 30.57 4.77
C ARG A 18 5.60 32.02 4.80
N GLU A 19 5.37 32.60 3.62
CA GLU A 19 4.68 33.89 3.51
C GLU A 19 3.20 33.65 3.87
N GLU A 20 2.92 33.49 5.17
CA GLU A 20 1.63 33.03 5.73
C GLU A 20 0.48 34.01 5.47
N GLU A 21 0.76 35.29 5.21
CA GLU A 21 -0.28 36.33 5.18
C GLU A 21 -1.08 36.43 3.86
N SER A 22 -0.80 35.63 2.83
CA SER A 22 -1.57 35.68 1.56
C SER A 22 -1.75 34.36 0.81
N LEU A 23 -1.47 33.23 1.45
CA LEU A 23 -1.52 31.91 0.81
C LEU A 23 -2.96 31.38 0.80
N THR A 24 -3.71 31.78 -0.23
CA THR A 24 -5.10 31.38 -0.44
C THR A 24 -5.20 30.28 -1.51
N PRO A 25 -6.25 29.42 -1.47
CA PRO A 25 -6.52 28.49 -2.56
C PRO A 25 -6.56 29.19 -3.93
N GLN A 26 -7.11 30.40 -4.01
CA GLN A 26 -7.19 31.19 -5.24
C GLN A 26 -5.82 31.55 -5.81
N THR A 27 -4.85 31.88 -4.94
CA THR A 27 -3.47 32.14 -5.38
C THR A 27 -2.86 30.89 -6.01
N VAL A 28 -3.08 29.73 -5.40
CA VAL A 28 -2.58 28.44 -5.91
C VAL A 28 -3.29 28.06 -7.22
N ASP A 29 -4.62 28.17 -7.28
CA ASP A 29 -5.41 27.90 -8.48
C ASP A 29 -4.98 28.76 -9.66
N SER A 30 -4.65 30.04 -9.43
CA SER A 30 -4.15 30.92 -10.50
C SER A 30 -2.85 30.42 -11.14
N ILE A 31 -1.99 29.74 -10.37
CA ILE A 31 -0.76 29.14 -10.87
C ILE A 31 -1.08 27.84 -11.59
N LEU A 32 -1.92 26.98 -10.99
CA LEU A 32 -2.29 25.68 -11.53
C LEU A 32 -3.13 25.78 -12.81
N ALA A 33 -3.93 26.83 -12.97
CA ALA A 33 -4.73 27.10 -14.18
C ALA A 33 -3.87 27.31 -15.44
N THR A 34 -2.56 27.54 -15.29
CA THR A 34 -1.63 27.63 -16.42
C THR A 34 -1.16 26.27 -16.94
N LEU A 35 -1.50 25.18 -16.24
CA LEU A 35 -1.07 23.82 -16.54
C LEU A 35 -2.15 23.05 -17.29
N SER A 36 -1.73 22.18 -18.21
CA SER A 36 -2.61 21.20 -18.84
C SER A 36 -3.03 20.11 -17.84
N THR A 37 -4.12 19.40 -18.14
CA THR A 37 -4.58 18.24 -17.34
C THR A 37 -3.48 17.20 -17.15
N PHE A 38 -2.68 16.95 -18.18
CA PHE A 38 -1.54 16.01 -18.11
C PHE A 38 -0.45 16.50 -17.15
N GLU A 39 -0.11 17.78 -17.20
CA GLU A 39 0.85 18.40 -16.27
C GLU A 39 0.32 18.40 -14.83
N LEU A 40 -0.97 18.66 -14.62
CA LEU A 40 -1.60 18.59 -13.30
C LEU A 40 -1.56 17.17 -12.71
N ALA A 41 -1.72 16.13 -13.53
CA ALA A 41 -1.57 14.75 -13.07
C ALA A 41 -0.14 14.43 -12.59
N GLN A 42 0.86 15.12 -13.14
CA GLN A 42 2.28 14.94 -12.77
C GLN A 42 2.73 15.79 -11.58
N LEU A 43 1.90 16.75 -11.14
CA LEU A 43 2.21 17.73 -10.08
C LEU A 43 2.91 17.10 -8.87
N HIS A 44 2.37 15.99 -8.38
CA HIS A 44 2.86 15.27 -7.20
C HIS A 44 4.34 14.83 -7.28
N GLY A 45 4.90 14.65 -8.48
CA GLY A 45 6.27 14.18 -8.68
C GLY A 45 7.34 15.22 -8.37
N ASP A 46 7.03 16.52 -8.55
CA ASP A 46 8.01 17.61 -8.49
C ASP A 46 7.76 18.62 -7.34
N LEU A 47 6.70 18.41 -6.54
CA LEU A 47 6.48 19.17 -5.31
C LEU A 47 7.49 18.76 -4.23
N ASN A 48 8.12 19.75 -3.59
CA ASN A 48 8.88 19.51 -2.36
C ASN A 48 7.93 19.16 -1.19
N ASN A 49 8.48 18.68 -0.06
CA ASN A 49 7.67 18.23 1.07
C ASN A 49 6.80 19.35 1.68
N GLN A 50 7.31 20.59 1.75
CA GLN A 50 6.54 21.73 2.25
C GLN A 50 5.32 22.02 1.36
N ALA A 51 5.54 22.06 0.04
CA ALA A 51 4.50 22.32 -0.94
C ALA A 51 3.50 21.17 -1.02
N LEU A 52 3.96 19.93 -0.97
CA LEU A 52 3.08 18.76 -0.94
C LEU A 52 2.13 18.80 0.26
N ASN A 53 2.64 19.10 1.46
CA ASN A 53 1.83 19.29 2.66
C ASN A 53 0.86 20.47 2.52
N GLY A 54 1.36 21.61 2.02
CA GLY A 54 0.56 22.80 1.79
C GLY A 54 -0.61 22.57 0.83
N ILE A 55 -0.33 21.99 -0.34
CA ILE A 55 -1.33 21.62 -1.35
C ILE A 55 -2.32 20.60 -0.78
N TYR A 56 -1.86 19.57 -0.06
CA TYR A 56 -2.75 18.59 0.56
C TYR A 56 -3.77 19.24 1.51
N ASN A 57 -3.33 20.18 2.36
CA ASN A 57 -4.20 20.86 3.32
C ASN A 57 -5.31 21.71 2.67
N MET A 58 -5.13 22.12 1.41
CA MET A 58 -6.14 22.87 0.65
C MET A 58 -6.72 22.09 -0.55
N ILE A 59 -6.39 20.80 -0.71
CA ILE A 59 -6.68 20.01 -1.92
C ILE A 59 -8.18 19.98 -2.28
N ASN A 60 -9.04 20.05 -1.27
CA ASN A 60 -10.49 20.04 -1.44
C ASN A 60 -11.03 21.38 -1.97
N CYS A 61 -10.27 22.46 -1.81
CA CYS A 61 -10.60 23.81 -2.28
C CYS A 61 -10.01 24.12 -3.65
N LEU A 62 -9.04 23.33 -4.14
CA LEU A 62 -8.39 23.57 -5.44
C LEU A 62 -9.23 23.08 -6.61
N GLU A 63 -9.21 23.84 -7.70
CA GLU A 63 -9.89 23.56 -8.97
C GLU A 63 -9.04 22.68 -9.89
N ILE A 64 -8.62 21.51 -9.39
CA ILE A 64 -7.84 20.51 -10.14
C ILE A 64 -8.62 19.21 -10.36
N PRO A 65 -8.28 18.44 -11.43
CA PRO A 65 -8.91 17.14 -11.70
C PRO A 65 -8.78 16.15 -10.54
N THR A 66 -9.76 15.24 -10.41
CA THR A 66 -9.79 14.22 -9.36
C THR A 66 -8.54 13.37 -9.36
N GLU A 67 -8.02 13.01 -10.53
CA GLU A 67 -6.81 12.22 -10.71
C GLU A 67 -5.59 12.94 -10.11
N ALA A 68 -5.50 14.26 -10.29
CA ALA A 68 -4.43 15.06 -9.68
C ALA A 68 -4.57 15.10 -8.15
N LYS A 69 -5.80 15.27 -7.63
CA LYS A 69 -6.07 15.22 -6.17
C LYS A 69 -5.65 13.88 -5.58
N GLU A 70 -6.01 12.79 -6.26
CA GLU A 70 -5.67 11.42 -5.86
C GLU A 70 -4.16 11.21 -5.82
N HIS A 71 -3.43 11.61 -6.86
CA HIS A 71 -1.97 11.44 -6.90
C HIS A 71 -1.24 12.30 -5.86
N VAL A 72 -1.67 13.54 -5.64
CA VAL A 72 -1.11 14.40 -4.59
C VAL A 72 -1.38 13.81 -3.21
N THR A 73 -2.60 13.36 -2.96
CA THR A 73 -3.00 12.72 -1.69
C THR A 73 -2.20 11.45 -1.43
N TYR A 74 -2.05 10.60 -2.45
CA TYR A 74 -1.20 9.41 -2.39
C TYR A 74 0.25 9.76 -2.05
N ARG A 75 0.85 10.71 -2.78
CA ARG A 75 2.25 11.08 -2.57
C ARG A 75 2.48 11.68 -1.19
N TYR A 76 1.54 12.51 -0.72
CA TYR A 76 1.57 13.08 0.63
C TYR A 76 1.68 11.98 1.69
N PHE A 77 0.76 11.02 1.69
CA PHE A 77 0.80 9.93 2.67
C PHE A 77 1.99 8.99 2.46
N LEU A 78 2.39 8.72 1.22
CA LEU A 78 3.56 7.89 0.93
C LEU A 78 4.81 8.48 1.61
N VAL A 79 5.10 9.78 1.41
CA VAL A 79 6.25 10.46 2.02
C VAL A 79 6.20 10.39 3.55
N LEU A 80 5.03 10.61 4.16
CA LEU A 80 4.88 10.49 5.61
C LEU A 80 5.17 9.07 6.10
N THR A 81 4.72 8.05 5.37
CA THR A 81 4.92 6.64 5.76
C THR A 81 6.33 6.11 5.50
N GLU A 82 7.08 6.71 4.56
CA GLU A 82 8.48 6.35 4.28
C GLU A 82 9.42 6.73 5.44
N GLN A 83 9.05 7.74 6.23
CA GLN A 83 9.84 8.23 7.38
C GLN A 83 9.78 7.32 8.61
N HIS A 84 8.95 6.27 8.58
CA HIS A 84 8.72 5.39 9.72
C HIS A 84 8.93 3.92 9.35
N GLU A 85 9.63 3.17 10.21
CA GLU A 85 9.75 1.72 10.12
C GLU A 85 8.40 1.04 10.42
N GLN A 86 7.71 1.50 11.46
CA GLN A 86 6.33 1.14 11.78
C GLN A 86 5.42 2.37 11.77
N LEU A 87 4.21 2.22 11.25
CA LEU A 87 3.25 3.33 11.25
C LEU A 87 2.74 3.61 12.65
N ASN A 88 2.72 4.89 13.00
CA ASN A 88 1.90 5.36 14.10
C ASN A 88 0.41 5.18 13.74
N ASN A 89 -0.38 4.66 14.70
CA ASN A 89 -1.82 4.50 14.62
C ASN A 89 -2.55 5.77 14.13
N ALA A 90 -2.14 6.96 14.59
CA ALA A 90 -2.75 8.23 14.18
C ALA A 90 -2.63 8.49 12.67
N LEU A 91 -1.44 8.26 12.09
CA LEU A 91 -1.22 8.42 10.65
C LEU A 91 -2.01 7.37 9.86
N PHE A 92 -2.04 6.14 10.36
CA PHE A 92 -2.78 5.06 9.70
C PHE A 92 -4.30 5.33 9.70
N LEU A 93 -4.85 5.82 10.81
CA LEU A 93 -6.24 6.27 10.89
C LEU A 93 -6.54 7.41 9.92
N GLN A 94 -5.63 8.37 9.75
CA GLN A 94 -5.79 9.43 8.76
C GLN A 94 -5.89 8.87 7.34
N ILE A 95 -5.01 7.94 6.96
CA ILE A 95 -5.05 7.26 5.64
C ILE A 95 -6.38 6.55 5.44
N ILE A 96 -6.83 5.78 6.44
CA ILE A 96 -8.11 5.04 6.38
C ILE A 96 -9.29 5.99 6.22
N ASN A 97 -9.32 7.08 6.98
CA ASN A 97 -10.41 8.06 6.92
C ASN A 97 -10.43 8.78 5.57
N GLU A 98 -9.27 9.16 5.04
CA GLU A 98 -9.20 9.79 3.72
C GLU A 98 -9.64 8.83 2.62
N TYR A 99 -9.25 7.55 2.68
CA TYR A 99 -9.77 6.52 1.77
C TYR A 99 -11.29 6.35 1.92
N LYS A 100 -11.81 6.29 3.15
CA LYS A 100 -13.26 6.16 3.40
C LYS A 100 -14.04 7.32 2.79
N LYS A 101 -13.50 8.54 2.85
CA LYS A 101 -14.09 9.76 2.30
C LYS A 101 -14.01 9.85 0.78
N THR A 102 -12.84 9.55 0.20
CA THR A 102 -12.54 9.83 -1.23
C THR A 102 -12.72 8.62 -2.14
N LYS A 103 -12.55 7.40 -1.60
CA LYS A 103 -12.50 6.14 -2.36
C LYS A 103 -11.41 6.09 -3.44
N TYR A 104 -10.34 6.87 -3.27
CA TYR A 104 -9.18 6.84 -4.17
C TYR A 104 -8.49 5.47 -4.18
N LEU A 105 -8.27 4.93 -5.38
CA LEU A 105 -7.62 3.63 -5.61
C LEU A 105 -6.13 3.66 -5.25
N ALA A 106 -5.48 4.82 -5.40
CA ALA A 106 -4.10 5.03 -4.99
C ALA A 106 -3.94 4.88 -3.47
N LEU A 107 -4.94 5.29 -2.67
CA LEU A 107 -4.93 5.07 -1.22
C LEU A 107 -5.17 3.60 -0.86
N GLU A 108 -6.03 2.88 -1.59
CA GLU A 108 -6.13 1.43 -1.44
C GLU A 108 -4.79 0.74 -1.74
N SER A 109 -4.11 1.17 -2.81
CA SER A 109 -2.79 0.68 -3.18
C SER A 109 -1.74 0.98 -2.11
N LEU A 110 -1.81 2.16 -1.48
CA LEU A 110 -0.96 2.50 -0.34
C LEU A 110 -1.22 1.58 0.86
N ILE A 111 -2.47 1.36 1.24
CA ILE A 111 -2.81 0.44 2.34
C ILE A 111 -2.27 -0.97 2.07
N VAL A 112 -2.43 -1.46 0.84
CA VAL A 112 -1.88 -2.76 0.41
C VAL A 112 -0.36 -2.79 0.51
N TYR A 113 0.32 -1.73 0.08
CA TYR A 113 1.77 -1.60 0.22
C TYR A 113 2.20 -1.66 1.68
N LEU A 114 1.57 -0.88 2.56
CA LEU A 114 1.88 -0.85 3.99
C LEU A 114 1.67 -2.21 4.68
N LEU A 115 0.68 -2.99 4.23
CA LEU A 115 0.46 -4.35 4.70
C LEU A 115 1.54 -5.32 4.21
N LYS A 116 2.04 -5.16 2.99
CA LYS A 116 3.11 -6.02 2.43
C LYS A 116 4.46 -5.77 3.05
N GLU A 117 4.77 -4.51 3.35
CA GLU A 117 6.00 -4.09 4.04
C GLU A 117 5.91 -4.26 5.56
N ASP A 118 4.85 -4.93 6.06
CA ASP A 118 4.61 -5.20 7.47
C ASP A 118 4.59 -3.99 8.41
N LYS A 119 4.48 -2.76 7.88
CA LYS A 119 4.49 -1.51 8.65
C LYS A 119 3.26 -1.26 9.52
N VAL A 120 2.16 -1.96 9.26
CA VAL A 120 0.91 -1.83 10.05
C VAL A 120 1.00 -2.72 11.29
N ASN A 121 0.54 -2.26 12.46
CA ASN A 121 0.49 -3.11 13.66
C ASN A 121 -0.65 -4.11 13.59
N GLU A 122 -0.49 -5.29 14.21
CA GLU A 122 -1.55 -6.32 14.27
C GLU A 122 -2.85 -5.79 14.89
N ASN A 123 -2.73 -5.00 15.97
CA ASN A 123 -3.87 -4.41 16.67
C ASN A 123 -4.67 -3.45 15.78
N ASP A 124 -4.03 -2.86 14.77
CA ASP A 124 -4.64 -1.88 13.88
C ASP A 124 -5.34 -2.55 12.68
N LEU A 125 -5.15 -3.85 12.47
CA LEU A 125 -5.82 -4.59 11.38
C LEU A 125 -7.34 -4.59 11.51
N ILE A 126 -7.86 -4.41 12.73
CA ILE A 126 -9.30 -4.29 12.97
C ILE A 126 -9.90 -3.07 12.25
N LEU A 127 -9.13 -1.99 12.10
CA LEU A 127 -9.56 -0.75 11.45
C LEU A 127 -9.82 -0.94 9.96
N LEU A 128 -9.16 -1.92 9.35
CA LEU A 128 -9.31 -2.24 7.93
C LEU A 128 -10.50 -3.16 7.62
N LYS A 129 -11.12 -3.77 8.64
CA LYS A 129 -12.27 -4.67 8.42
C LYS A 129 -13.44 -3.93 7.76
N ASP A 130 -13.63 -2.67 8.08
CA ASP A 130 -14.69 -1.82 7.51
C ASP A 130 -14.45 -1.43 6.05
N ILE A 131 -13.19 -1.45 5.59
CA ILE A 131 -12.86 -1.15 4.19
C ILE A 131 -13.26 -2.33 3.31
N GLY A 132 -12.95 -3.55 3.75
CA GLY A 132 -13.55 -4.77 3.23
C GLY A 132 -13.28 -5.09 1.75
N THR A 133 -12.31 -4.43 1.09
CA THR A 133 -12.02 -4.78 -0.31
C THR A 133 -11.33 -6.13 -0.40
N PRO A 134 -11.62 -6.95 -1.44
CA PRO A 134 -11.04 -8.28 -1.55
C PRO A 134 -9.51 -8.29 -1.54
N VAL A 135 -8.87 -7.24 -2.07
CA VAL A 135 -7.41 -7.11 -2.07
C VAL A 135 -6.89 -6.85 -0.66
N ILE A 136 -7.49 -5.91 0.08
CA ILE A 136 -7.09 -5.61 1.46
C ILE A 136 -7.32 -6.82 2.37
N ILE A 137 -8.46 -7.51 2.27
CA ILE A 137 -8.75 -8.72 3.06
C ILE A 137 -7.67 -9.80 2.85
N LYS A 138 -7.24 -10.01 1.60
CA LYS A 138 -6.17 -10.96 1.28
C LYS A 138 -4.84 -10.58 1.92
N GLU A 139 -4.49 -9.28 1.93
CA GLU A 139 -3.23 -8.82 2.50
C GLU A 139 -3.24 -8.77 4.03
N ILE A 140 -4.37 -8.46 4.66
CA ILE A 140 -4.54 -8.61 6.12
C ILE A 140 -4.25 -10.06 6.52
N TYR A 141 -4.87 -11.01 5.82
CA TYR A 141 -4.67 -12.43 6.09
C TYR A 141 -3.21 -12.85 5.87
N ALA A 142 -2.60 -12.42 4.77
CA ALA A 142 -1.19 -12.67 4.47
C ALA A 142 -0.27 -12.15 5.58
N LYS A 143 -0.53 -10.94 6.09
CA LYS A 143 0.23 -10.35 7.20
C LYS A 143 0.10 -11.16 8.49
N MET A 144 -1.12 -11.55 8.86
CA MET A 144 -1.35 -12.39 10.04
C MET A 144 -0.55 -13.71 9.94
N MET A 145 -0.51 -14.32 8.76
CA MET A 145 0.26 -15.55 8.55
C MET A 145 1.77 -15.33 8.64
N ARG A 146 2.30 -14.21 8.11
CA ARG A 146 3.73 -13.87 8.28
C ARG A 146 4.10 -13.70 9.75
N SER A 147 3.29 -12.96 10.52
CA SER A 147 3.50 -12.81 11.96
C SER A 147 3.43 -14.14 12.72
N LYS A 148 2.47 -15.02 12.35
CA LYS A 148 2.38 -16.39 12.90
C LYS A 148 3.68 -17.17 12.67
N ILE A 149 4.23 -17.10 11.46
CA ILE A 149 5.52 -17.73 11.09
C ILE A 149 6.70 -17.09 11.85
N GLU A 150 6.73 -15.77 12.02
CA GLU A 150 7.76 -15.06 12.79
C GLU A 150 7.76 -15.47 14.27
N LYS A 151 6.57 -15.72 14.83
CA LYS A 151 6.38 -16.23 16.19
C LYS A 151 6.62 -17.74 16.31
N ASN A 152 7.15 -18.39 15.27
CA ASN A 152 7.38 -19.85 15.18
C ASN A 152 6.13 -20.70 15.44
N GLN A 153 4.96 -20.21 15.06
CA GLN A 153 3.70 -20.94 15.18
C GLN A 153 3.41 -21.72 13.89
N MET A 154 2.93 -22.96 14.03
CA MET A 154 2.62 -23.82 12.88
C MET A 154 1.36 -23.35 12.13
N LEU A 155 1.43 -23.37 10.80
CA LEU A 155 0.29 -23.17 9.92
C LEU A 155 -0.58 -24.41 9.89
N THR A 156 -1.88 -24.19 10.09
CA THR A 156 -2.90 -25.25 10.06
C THR A 156 -3.28 -25.64 8.63
N ASP A 157 -4.03 -26.73 8.48
CA ASP A 157 -4.64 -27.13 7.20
C ASP A 157 -5.48 -26.00 6.59
N GLU A 158 -6.28 -25.30 7.39
CA GLU A 158 -7.09 -24.16 6.92
C GLU A 158 -6.20 -22.98 6.52
N ASP A 159 -5.12 -22.73 7.25
CA ASP A 159 -4.18 -21.67 6.90
C ASP A 159 -3.53 -21.89 5.52
N VAL A 160 -3.11 -23.13 5.27
CA VAL A 160 -2.50 -23.51 4.00
C VAL A 160 -3.51 -23.43 2.85
N LYS A 161 -4.74 -23.94 3.04
CA LYS A 161 -5.81 -23.81 2.03
C LYS A 161 -6.07 -22.36 1.65
N GLN A 162 -6.18 -21.49 2.66
CA GLN A 162 -6.50 -20.09 2.42
C GLN A 162 -5.33 -19.34 1.76
N LEU A 163 -4.08 -19.61 2.16
CA LEU A 163 -2.90 -19.04 1.49
C LEU A 163 -2.77 -19.51 0.04
N LEU A 164 -3.07 -20.79 -0.26
CA LEU A 164 -3.09 -21.31 -1.63
C LEU A 164 -4.17 -20.62 -2.48
N ARG A 165 -5.38 -20.46 -1.92
CA ARG A 165 -6.49 -19.73 -2.56
C ARG A 165 -6.14 -18.27 -2.84
N TYR A 166 -5.36 -17.64 -1.97
CA TYR A 166 -4.87 -16.27 -2.14
C TYR A 166 -3.57 -16.15 -2.92
N GLU A 167 -3.05 -17.27 -3.46
CA GLU A 167 -1.81 -17.35 -4.24
C GLU A 167 -0.59 -16.79 -3.48
N LYS A 168 -0.58 -16.92 -2.15
CA LYS A 168 0.49 -16.42 -1.26
C LYS A 168 1.65 -17.41 -1.13
N TYR A 169 2.17 -17.86 -2.27
CA TYR A 169 3.16 -18.95 -2.31
C TYR A 169 4.46 -18.67 -1.56
N LYS A 170 4.92 -17.41 -1.53
CA LYS A 170 6.14 -17.04 -0.79
C LYS A 170 6.01 -17.18 0.72
N ILE A 171 4.81 -16.97 1.26
CA ILE A 171 4.55 -17.19 2.68
C ILE A 171 4.59 -18.68 3.00
N LEU A 172 3.96 -19.50 2.15
CA LEU A 172 3.98 -20.96 2.26
C LEU A 172 5.40 -21.52 2.14
N GLU A 173 6.20 -20.99 1.20
CA GLU A 173 7.60 -21.38 1.02
C GLU A 173 8.42 -21.10 2.28
N CYS A 174 8.27 -19.90 2.87
CA CYS A 174 8.93 -19.53 4.12
C CYS A 174 8.50 -20.44 5.30
N ALA A 175 7.21 -20.76 5.40
CA ALA A 175 6.71 -21.66 6.44
C ALA A 175 7.28 -23.08 6.31
N LEU A 176 7.35 -23.63 5.10
CA LEU A 176 7.95 -24.93 4.83
C LEU A 176 9.44 -24.93 5.16
N ASP A 177 10.17 -23.88 4.77
CA ASP A 177 11.61 -23.76 5.08
C ASP A 177 11.92 -23.72 6.58
N LYS A 178 10.96 -23.29 7.39
CA LYS A 178 11.05 -23.26 8.85
C LYS A 178 10.41 -24.47 9.53
N ASN A 179 9.90 -25.46 8.78
CA ASN A 179 9.14 -26.60 9.30
C ASN A 179 7.89 -26.19 10.12
N LEU A 180 7.27 -25.06 9.77
CA LEU A 180 6.11 -24.48 10.45
C LEU A 180 4.79 -24.78 9.74
N VAL A 181 4.62 -26.00 9.23
CA VAL A 181 3.38 -26.45 8.58
C VAL A 181 2.96 -27.76 9.21
N GLU A 182 1.69 -27.87 9.64
CA GLU A 182 1.17 -29.10 10.23
C GLU A 182 1.29 -30.29 9.27
N TYR A 183 1.60 -31.46 9.81
CA TYR A 183 1.85 -32.67 9.02
C TYR A 183 0.70 -33.01 8.05
N LEU A 184 -0.56 -32.86 8.49
CA LEU A 184 -1.72 -33.10 7.64
C LEU A 184 -1.81 -32.09 6.49
N ALA A 185 -1.47 -30.82 6.76
CA ALA A 185 -1.51 -29.74 5.79
C ALA A 185 -0.43 -29.89 4.70
N LEU A 186 0.67 -30.60 4.96
CA LEU A 186 1.69 -30.92 3.95
C LEU A 186 1.11 -31.68 2.74
N ARG A 187 0.00 -32.41 2.92
CA ARG A 187 -0.66 -33.16 1.85
C ARG A 187 -1.44 -32.27 0.87
N LEU A 188 -1.64 -30.99 1.21
CA LEU A 188 -2.33 -30.02 0.35
C LEU A 188 -1.45 -29.53 -0.80
N PHE A 189 -0.12 -29.69 -0.70
CA PHE A 189 0.79 -29.35 -1.78
C PHE A 189 0.84 -30.51 -2.77
N HIS A 190 0.33 -30.29 -3.99
CA HIS A 190 0.36 -31.27 -5.07
C HIS A 190 1.26 -30.79 -6.21
N PHE A 191 1.74 -31.74 -7.00
CA PHE A 191 2.45 -31.41 -8.23
C PHE A 191 1.45 -30.73 -9.19
N PRO A 192 1.82 -29.60 -9.84
CA PRO A 192 0.89 -28.87 -10.71
C PRO A 192 0.60 -29.65 -12.00
N GLU A 193 -0.67 -29.73 -12.38
CA GLU A 193 -1.12 -30.34 -13.62
C GLU A 193 -0.83 -29.47 -14.87
N GLU A 194 -1.01 -30.08 -16.04
CA GLU A 194 -0.93 -29.34 -17.30
C GLU A 194 -2.05 -28.29 -17.41
N GLY A 195 -1.66 -27.03 -17.58
CA GLY A 195 -2.58 -25.91 -17.77
C GLY A 195 -2.79 -25.07 -16.51
N GLU A 196 -2.36 -25.57 -15.35
CA GLU A 196 -2.45 -24.79 -14.12
C GLU A 196 -1.59 -23.51 -14.16
N ARG A 197 -2.09 -22.45 -13.52
CA ARG A 197 -1.34 -21.21 -13.28
C ARG A 197 -0.29 -21.41 -12.19
N ASN A 198 0.74 -20.56 -12.19
CA ASN A 198 1.77 -20.52 -11.14
C ASN A 198 2.54 -21.84 -10.94
N LYS A 199 2.68 -22.67 -12.00
CA LYS A 199 3.34 -23.99 -11.93
C LYS A 199 4.71 -23.96 -11.25
N LYS A 200 5.52 -22.93 -11.53
CA LYS A 200 6.85 -22.78 -10.93
C LYS A 200 6.78 -22.75 -9.40
N HIS A 201 5.88 -21.94 -8.84
CA HIS A 201 5.71 -21.84 -7.39
C HIS A 201 5.14 -23.13 -6.78
N LYS A 202 4.09 -23.69 -7.40
CA LYS A 202 3.47 -24.93 -6.94
C LYS A 202 4.45 -26.11 -6.91
N LYS A 203 5.27 -26.25 -7.95
CA LYS A 203 6.33 -27.27 -8.01
C LYS A 203 7.35 -27.12 -6.86
N VAL A 204 7.78 -25.89 -6.57
CA VAL A 204 8.71 -25.63 -5.45
C VAL A 204 8.08 -26.04 -4.11
N LEU A 205 6.83 -25.65 -3.86
CA LEU A 205 6.12 -26.00 -2.63
C LEU A 205 5.93 -27.51 -2.48
N PHE A 206 5.53 -28.20 -3.56
CA PHE A 206 5.37 -29.65 -3.57
C PHE A 206 6.67 -30.37 -3.19
N LEU A 207 7.80 -29.98 -3.80
CA LEU A 207 9.10 -30.61 -3.52
C LEU A 207 9.51 -30.43 -2.05
N LYS A 208 9.35 -29.22 -1.49
CA LYS A 208 9.64 -28.95 -0.08
C LYS A 208 8.73 -29.75 0.85
N ALA A 209 7.42 -29.76 0.60
CA ALA A 209 6.48 -30.54 1.40
C ALA A 209 6.76 -32.05 1.36
N THR A 210 7.12 -32.59 0.19
CA THR A 210 7.48 -34.01 0.04
C THR A 210 8.72 -34.38 0.83
N GLN A 211 9.74 -33.50 0.87
CA GLN A 211 10.93 -33.72 1.68
C GLN A 211 10.58 -33.80 3.17
N LEU A 212 9.70 -32.92 3.65
CA LEU A 212 9.26 -32.91 5.04
C LEU A 212 8.36 -34.10 5.42
N LEU A 213 7.60 -34.65 4.48
CA LEU A 213 6.81 -35.87 4.69
C LEU A 213 7.66 -37.14 4.79
N ASN A 214 8.87 -37.12 4.20
CA ASN A 214 9.78 -38.26 4.15
C ASN A 214 10.84 -38.25 5.26
N ASN A 215 10.96 -37.16 6.01
CA ASN A 215 11.83 -37.01 7.17
C ASN A 215 11.06 -37.29 8.47
#